data_AF-A0A942D1G6-F1
#
_entry.id   AF-A0A942D1G6-F1
#
_cell.length_a   1.000
_cell.length_b   1.000
_cell.length_c   1.000
_cell.angle_alpha   90.00
_cell.angle_beta   90.00
_cell.angle_gamma   90.00
#
_symmetry.space_group_name_H-M   'P 1'
#
loop_
_entity.id
_entity.type
_entity.pdbx_description
1 polymer ?
#
loop_
_entity_poly.entity_id
_entity_poly.type
_entity_poly.pdbx_seq_one_letter_code
_entity_poly.pdbx_strand_id
1 'polypeptide(L)'
;MPWARVPAEPKAEALEASEELVQALLRTSLSLQDVYVSLLEGIPDDAFPGRDPAEVLLEMIYGSACLAIEAAGPELSRAATALIGAVMDRVLDDLRAAAALARARGGR
;
A
#
# COMPACT_ATOMS: atom_id res chain seq x y z
N MET A 1 37.72 -0.37 -3.26
CA MET A 1 36.39 -0.34 -2.60
C MET A 1 35.45 0.47 -3.48
N PRO A 2 34.61 -0.15 -4.32
CA PRO A 2 33.69 0.55 -5.22
C PRO A 2 32.38 0.82 -4.48
N TRP A 3 32.38 1.80 -3.58
CA TRP A 3 31.17 2.23 -2.90
C TRP A 3 30.52 3.35 -3.72
N ALA A 4 29.19 3.26 -3.82
CA ALA A 4 28.31 4.09 -4.63
C ALA A 4 28.44 3.86 -6.16
N ARG A 5 27.89 2.73 -6.64
CA ARG A 5 26.99 2.88 -7.79
C ARG A 5 25.92 3.85 -7.31
N VAL A 6 26.05 5.12 -7.68
CA VAL A 6 24.92 6.05 -7.69
C VAL A 6 23.84 5.27 -8.46
N PRO A 7 22.69 4.93 -7.86
CA PRO A 7 21.60 4.37 -8.65
C PRO A 7 21.41 5.35 -9.79
N ALA A 8 21.51 4.86 -11.03
CA ALA A 8 21.35 5.72 -12.21
C ALA A 8 20.13 6.60 -11.95
N GLU A 9 20.29 7.92 -12.08
CA GLU A 9 19.20 8.85 -11.81
C GLU A 9 17.94 8.29 -12.49
N PRO A 10 16.85 8.07 -11.74
CA PRO A 10 15.65 7.51 -12.32
C PRO A 10 15.25 8.40 -13.49
N LYS A 11 14.86 7.76 -14.59
CA LYS A 11 14.35 8.49 -15.77
C LYS A 11 13.22 9.40 -15.31
N ALA A 12 13.08 10.58 -15.91
CA ALA A 12 12.03 11.54 -15.55
C ALA A 12 10.63 10.89 -15.56
N GLU A 13 10.35 10.04 -16.56
CA GLU A 13 9.11 9.25 -16.65
C GLU A 13 8.89 8.32 -15.44
N ALA A 14 9.96 7.72 -14.91
CA ALA A 14 9.88 6.85 -13.74
C ALA A 14 9.62 7.65 -12.45
N LEU A 15 10.13 8.89 -12.36
CA LEU A 15 9.85 9.78 -11.24
C LEU A 15 8.39 10.23 -11.24
N GLU A 16 7.88 10.68 -12.38
CA GLU A 16 6.49 11.08 -12.55
C GLU A 16 5.53 9.92 -12.24
N ALA A 17 5.76 8.75 -12.82
CA ALA A 17 4.96 7.56 -12.53
C ALA A 17 5.05 7.13 -11.06
N SER A 18 6.21 7.32 -10.41
CA SER A 18 6.37 7.03 -8.98
C SER A 18 5.55 7.99 -8.12
N GLU A 19 5.55 9.27 -8.45
CA GLU A 19 4.75 10.27 -7.75
C GLU A 19 3.25 9.96 -7.88
N GLU A 20 2.77 9.71 -9.09
CA GLU A 20 1.38 9.35 -9.35
C GLU A 20 0.96 8.11 -8.56
N LEU A 21 1.78 7.05 -8.62
CA LEU A 21 1.52 5.81 -7.90
C LEU A 21 1.47 6.02 -6.39
N VAL A 22 2.49 6.69 -5.83
CA VAL A 22 2.57 6.91 -4.37
C VAL A 22 1.39 7.76 -3.88
N GLN A 23 1.04 8.83 -4.60
CA GLN A 23 -0.10 9.65 -4.25
C GLN A 23 -1.42 8.87 -4.32
N ALA A 24 -1.61 8.06 -5.37
CA ALA A 24 -2.80 7.22 -5.51
C ALA A 24 -2.90 6.19 -4.38
N LEU A 25 -1.78 5.53 -4.04
CA LEU A 25 -1.73 4.55 -2.96
C LEU A 25 -2.05 5.18 -1.61
N LEU A 26 -1.45 6.32 -1.27
CA LEU A 26 -1.72 7.01 -0.01
C LEU A 26 -3.18 7.47 0.05
N ARG A 27 -3.69 8.11 -1.00
CA ARG A 27 -5.08 8.59 -1.05
C ARG A 27 -6.06 7.44 -0.88
N THR A 28 -5.89 6.35 -1.62
CA THR A 28 -6.82 5.23 -1.60
C THR A 28 -6.69 4.42 -0.30
N SER A 29 -5.48 4.17 0.21
CA SER A 29 -5.30 3.41 1.45
C SER A 29 -5.89 4.13 2.66
N LEU A 30 -5.63 5.43 2.81
CA LEU A 30 -6.19 6.23 3.91
C LEU A 30 -7.71 6.29 3.81
N SER A 31 -8.26 6.55 2.61
CA SER A 31 -9.71 6.61 2.41
C SER A 31 -10.39 5.26 2.72
N LEU A 32 -9.80 4.15 2.29
CA LEU A 32 -10.33 2.81 2.58
C LEU A 32 -10.22 2.46 4.06
N GLN A 33 -9.12 2.85 4.73
CA GLN A 33 -8.93 2.65 6.16
C GLN A 33 -10.00 3.41 6.96
N ASP A 34 -10.22 4.69 6.65
CA ASP A 34 -11.21 5.52 7.34
C ASP A 34 -12.62 4.94 7.18
N VAL A 35 -12.99 4.50 5.97
CA VAL A 35 -14.28 3.85 5.73
C VAL A 35 -14.39 2.52 6.48
N TYR A 36 -13.35 1.69 6.41
CA TYR A 36 -13.35 0.37 7.06
C TYR A 36 -13.48 0.47 8.57
N VAL A 37 -12.70 1.35 9.22
CA VAL A 37 -12.73 1.57 10.66
C VAL A 37 -14.07 2.15 11.10
N SER A 38 -14.56 3.17 10.38
CA SER A 38 -15.86 3.80 10.69
C SER A 38 -17.03 2.81 10.61
N LEU A 39 -17.03 1.94 9.58
CA LEU A 39 -18.02 0.88 9.47
C LEU A 39 -17.89 -0.14 10.60
N LEU A 40 -16.67 -0.57 10.92
CA LEU A 40 -16.42 -1.55 11.96
C LEU A 40 -16.88 -1.05 13.34
N GLU A 41 -16.62 0.21 13.67
CA GLU A 41 -17.04 0.84 14.92
C GLU A 41 -18.57 1.10 14.98
N GLY A 42 -19.21 1.26 13.81
CA GLY A 42 -20.64 1.54 13.70
C GLY A 42 -21.54 0.32 13.59
N ILE A 43 -20.98 -0.88 13.41
CA ILE A 43 -21.76 -2.12 13.26
C ILE A 43 -22.25 -2.62 14.63
N PRO A 44 -23.55 -2.93 14.78
CA PRO A 44 -24.06 -3.62 15.97
C PRO A 44 -23.42 -5.01 16.16
N ASP A 45 -23.20 -5.41 17.41
CA ASP A 45 -22.60 -6.70 17.78
C ASP A 45 -23.35 -7.92 17.21
N ASP A 46 -24.64 -7.78 16.91
CA ASP A 46 -25.52 -8.84 16.39
C ASP A 46 -25.83 -8.71 14.88
N ALA A 47 -25.21 -7.76 14.17
CA ALA A 47 -25.48 -7.53 12.75
C ALA A 47 -25.17 -8.75 11.87
N PHE A 48 -24.19 -9.56 12.28
CA PHE A 48 -23.75 -10.76 11.56
C PHE A 48 -23.65 -11.97 12.49
N PRO A 49 -24.77 -12.64 12.80
CA PRO A 49 -24.78 -13.77 13.74
C PRO A 49 -23.83 -14.89 13.34
N GLY A 50 -22.89 -15.23 14.23
CA GLY A 50 -21.93 -16.31 14.03
C GLY A 50 -20.77 -16.00 13.08
N ARG A 51 -20.59 -14.72 12.71
CA ARG A 51 -19.49 -14.26 11.85
C ARG A 51 -18.74 -13.09 12.48
N ASP A 52 -17.46 -12.96 12.13
CA ASP A 52 -16.67 -11.79 12.45
C ASP A 52 -17.07 -10.61 11.54
N PRO A 53 -17.58 -9.48 12.08
CA PRO A 53 -17.90 -8.29 11.29
C PRO A 53 -16.72 -7.77 10.46
N ALA A 54 -15.49 -7.90 10.95
CA ALA A 54 -14.29 -7.46 10.25
C ALA A 54 -14.06 -8.25 8.94
N GLU A 55 -14.29 -9.57 8.96
CA GLU A 55 -14.23 -10.44 7.79
C GLU A 55 -15.35 -10.14 6.79
N VAL A 56 -16.57 -9.93 7.29
CA VAL A 56 -17.73 -9.61 6.44
C VAL A 56 -17.49 -8.31 5.67
N LEU A 57 -16.99 -7.27 6.34
CA LEU A 57 -16.66 -6.01 5.69
C LEU A 57 -15.57 -6.16 4.62
N LEU A 58 -14.55 -6.98 4.89
CA LEU A 58 -13.52 -7.27 3.90
C LEU A 58 -14.09 -7.98 2.68
N GLU A 59 -14.95 -8.98 2.86
CA GLU A 59 -15.64 -9.66 1.76
C GLU A 59 -16.48 -8.70 0.91
N MET A 60 -17.17 -7.76 1.54
CA MET A 60 -17.94 -6.72 0.82
C MET A 60 -17.03 -5.80 0.01
N ILE A 61 -15.89 -5.40 0.57
CA ILE A 61 -14.88 -4.60 -0.15
C ILE A 61 -14.32 -5.39 -1.33
N TYR A 62 -14.01 -6.68 -1.16
CA TYR A 62 -13.56 -7.55 -2.25
C TYR A 62 -14.59 -7.66 -3.36
N GLY A 63 -15.86 -7.90 -3.00
CA GLY A 63 -16.96 -7.96 -3.95
C GLY A 63 -17.14 -6.67 -4.74
N SER A 64 -16.97 -5.52 -4.08
CA SER A 64 -17.03 -4.20 -4.72
C SER A 64 -15.87 -3.99 -5.70
N ALA A 65 -14.68 -4.48 -5.37
CA ALA A 65 -13.50 -4.39 -6.22
C ALA A 65 -13.54 -5.36 -7.42
N CYS A 66 -14.26 -6.49 -7.33
CA CYS A 66 -14.32 -7.49 -8.40
C CYS A 66 -14.70 -6.89 -9.75
N LEU A 67 -15.73 -6.03 -9.82
CA LEU A 67 -16.16 -5.44 -11.10
C LEU A 67 -15.07 -4.55 -11.73
N ALA A 68 -14.33 -3.79 -10.92
CA ALA A 68 -13.23 -2.98 -11.40
C ALA A 68 -12.04 -3.84 -11.85
N ILE A 69 -11.76 -4.93 -11.13
CA ILE A 69 -10.71 -5.90 -11.46
C ILE A 69 -11.04 -6.65 -12.75
N GLU A 70 -12.28 -7.11 -12.92
CA GLU A 70 -12.75 -7.77 -14.13
C GLU A 70 -12.64 -6.85 -15.35
N ALA A 71 -13.02 -5.58 -15.21
CA ALA A 71 -12.92 -4.60 -16.28
C ALA A 71 -11.46 -4.29 -16.68
N ALA A 72 -10.54 -4.24 -15.71
CA ALA A 72 -9.11 -4.00 -15.94
C ALA A 72 -8.36 -5.24 -16.45
N GLY A 73 -8.84 -6.43 -16.11
CA GLY A 73 -8.20 -7.71 -16.38
C GLY A 73 -7.35 -8.22 -15.19
N PRO A 74 -7.42 -9.53 -14.87
CA PRO A 74 -6.74 -10.08 -13.69
C PRO A 74 -5.22 -10.03 -13.78
N GLU A 75 -4.63 -10.06 -14.97
CA GLU A 75 -3.18 -9.95 -15.17
C GLU A 75 -2.67 -8.55 -14.79
N LEU A 76 -3.39 -7.50 -15.19
CA LEU A 76 -3.04 -6.13 -14.83
C LEU A 76 -3.20 -5.90 -13.32
N SER A 77 -4.27 -6.44 -12.73
CA SER A 77 -4.46 -6.41 -11.27
C SER A 77 -3.31 -7.09 -10.53
N ARG A 78 -2.89 -8.29 -10.95
CA ARG A 78 -1.74 -8.99 -10.35
C ARG A 78 -0.44 -8.22 -10.51
N ALA A 79 -0.20 -7.63 -11.69
CA ALA A 79 1.00 -6.82 -11.93
C ALA A 79 1.01 -5.56 -11.04
N ALA A 80 -0.13 -4.89 -10.89
CA ALA A 80 -0.27 -3.76 -9.99
C ALA A 80 -0.04 -4.18 -8.52
N THR A 81 -0.64 -5.30 -8.07
CA THR A 81 -0.39 -5.84 -6.72
C THR A 81 1.08 -6.14 -6.48
N ALA A 82 1.77 -6.77 -7.43
CA ALA A 82 3.19 -7.07 -7.33
C ALA A 82 4.04 -5.78 -7.26
N LEU A 83 3.71 -4.77 -8.07
CA LEU A 83 4.38 -3.47 -8.04
C LEU A 83 4.19 -2.77 -6.69
N ILE A 84 2.97 -2.76 -6.15
CA ILE A 84 2.67 -2.17 -4.84
C ILE A 84 3.51 -2.86 -3.74
N GLY A 85 3.59 -4.19 -3.76
CA GLY A 85 4.43 -4.94 -2.83
C GLY A 85 5.90 -4.55 -2.94
N ALA A 86 6.46 -4.53 -4.15
CA ALA A 86 7.85 -4.16 -4.38
C ALA A 86 8.18 -2.71 -3.95
N VAL A 87 7.24 -1.77 -4.16
CA VAL A 87 7.37 -0.38 -3.70
C VAL A 87 7.39 -0.33 -2.18
N MET A 88 6.47 -1.03 -1.51
CA MET A 88 6.42 -1.07 -0.04
C MET A 88 7.70 -1.65 0.56
N ASP A 89 8.18 -2.78 0.03
CA ASP A 89 9.42 -3.41 0.48
C ASP A 89 10.60 -2.43 0.36
N ARG A 90 10.72 -1.76 -0.79
CA ARG A 90 11.77 -0.75 -1.03
C ARG A 90 11.67 0.41 -0.04
N VAL A 91 10.48 0.98 0.14
CA VAL A 91 10.26 2.10 1.07
C VAL A 91 10.66 1.71 2.50
N LEU A 92 10.26 0.52 2.95
CA LEU A 92 10.61 0.05 4.29
C LEU A 92 12.12 -0.14 4.47
N ASP A 93 12.79 -0.71 3.48
CA ASP A 93 14.24 -0.89 3.51
C ASP A 93 14.98 0.45 3.53
N ASP A 94 14.56 1.42 2.72
CA ASP A 94 15.16 2.75 2.66
C ASP A 94 14.95 3.51 3.98
N LEU A 95 13.75 3.44 4.58
CA LEU A 95 13.45 4.04 5.88
C LEU A 95 14.26 3.40 7.02
N ARG A 96 14.41 2.07 7.01
CA ARG A 96 15.25 1.35 7.98
C ARG A 96 16.72 1.76 7.86
N ALA A 97 17.23 1.88 6.64
CA ALA A 97 18.58 2.34 6.37
C ALA A 97 18.80 3.77 6.85
N ALA A 98 17.85 4.68 6.54
CA ALA A 98 17.89 6.07 7.02
C ALA A 98 17.89 6.15 8.56
N ALA A 99 17.03 5.36 9.23
CA ALA A 99 16.99 5.31 10.68
C ALA A 99 18.28 4.77 11.30
N ALA A 100 18.91 3.77 10.68
CA ALA A 100 20.21 3.25 11.11
C ALA A 100 21.33 4.31 10.99
N LEU A 101 21.35 5.04 9.88
CA LEU A 101 22.30 6.14 9.67
C LEU A 101 22.10 7.28 10.68
N ALA A 102 20.85 7.63 11.00
CA ALA A 102 20.52 8.64 12.00
C ALA A 102 21.04 8.25 13.39
N ARG A 103 20.80 7.00 13.82
CA ARG A 103 21.32 6.48 15.10
C ARG A 103 22.84 6.49 15.18
N ALA A 104 23.52 6.11 14.09
CA ALA A 104 24.99 6.13 14.03
C ALA A 104 25.57 7.56 14.08
N ARG A 105 24.81 8.57 13.67
CA ARG A 105 25.23 9.98 13.71
C ARG A 105 24.89 10.68 15.03
N GLY A 106 23.75 10.35 15.65
CA GLY A 106 23.31 10.91 16.93
C GLY A 106 23.95 10.30 18.18
N GLY A 107 24.74 9.23 18.02
CA GLY A 107 25.58 8.65 19.09
C GLY A 107 26.98 9.25 19.19
N ARG A 108 27.20 10.46 18.64
CA ARG A 108 28.45 11.24 18.76
C ARG A 108 28.21 12.51 19.57
#